data_AF-A0A968ND63-F1
#
_entry.id   AF-A0A968ND63-F1
#
_cell.length_a   1.000
_cell.length_b   1.000
_cell.length_c   1.000
_cell.angle_alpha   90.00
_cell.angle_beta   90.00
_cell.angle_gamma   90.00
#
_symmetry.space_group_name_H-M   'P 1'
#
loop_
_entity.id
_entity.type
_entity.pdbx_description
1 polymer ?
#
loop_
_entity_poly.entity_id
_entity_poly.type
_entity_poly.pdbx_seq_one_letter_code
_entity_poly.pdbx_strand_id
1 'polypeptide(L)'
;MTVLPRQLRRIILIGCVVLGVSILAACEYIDAALPPTPSPFPTLARLPSVTPVTPSPAPPPTATPAPIALEFPGLVVVNANVRAGPSTDFEIVNIMLAGSTLLLQGRTATGWYKVLLPDGTEGWMFEQVLDVPPETFAQLPIME
;
A
#
# COMPACT_ATOMS: atom_id res chain seq x y z
N MET A 1 0.95 -40.34 -20.57
CA MET A 1 2.35 -40.73 -20.39
C MET A 1 3.19 -39.45 -20.56
N THR A 2 3.03 -38.43 -19.72
CA THR A 2 3.75 -38.26 -18.44
C THR A 2 5.22 -38.62 -18.58
N VAL A 3 6.10 -37.61 -18.66
CA VAL A 3 7.34 -37.41 -17.88
C VAL A 3 8.09 -36.20 -18.47
N LEU A 4 8.00 -35.05 -17.79
CA LEU A 4 8.92 -33.92 -17.97
C LEU A 4 10.19 -34.20 -17.16
N PRO A 5 11.42 -33.98 -17.69
CA PRO A 5 12.66 -34.44 -17.06
C PRO A 5 13.03 -33.67 -15.78
N ARG A 6 13.41 -34.44 -14.75
CA ARG A 6 13.79 -34.10 -13.37
C ARG A 6 14.98 -33.14 -13.18
N GLN A 7 15.46 -32.46 -14.21
CA GLN A 7 16.72 -31.73 -14.16
C GLN A 7 16.59 -30.26 -13.72
N LEU A 8 15.38 -29.69 -13.69
CA LEU A 8 15.18 -28.30 -13.26
C LEU A 8 14.99 -28.12 -11.74
N ARG A 9 14.84 -29.23 -10.99
CA ARG A 9 14.76 -29.20 -9.52
C ARG A 9 16.13 -29.12 -8.83
N ARG A 10 17.24 -29.20 -9.60
CA ARG A 10 18.61 -29.17 -9.07
C ARG A 10 19.24 -27.78 -8.98
N ILE A 11 18.60 -26.75 -9.55
CA ILE A 11 19.12 -25.37 -9.50
C ILE A 11 18.80 -24.69 -8.15
N ILE A 12 17.87 -25.24 -7.35
CA ILE A 12 17.43 -24.65 -6.08
C ILE A 12 18.25 -25.18 -4.85
N LEU A 13 19.25 -26.05 -5.05
CA LEU A 13 19.93 -26.73 -3.92
C LEU A 13 21.47 -26.59 -3.82
N ILE A 14 22.13 -25.77 -4.64
CA ILE A 14 23.61 -25.64 -4.64
C ILE A 14 24.11 -24.23 -4.24
N GLY A 15 23.21 -23.25 -4.06
CA GLY A 15 23.57 -21.88 -3.64
C GLY A 15 23.60 -21.66 -2.13
N CYS A 16 23.76 -22.74 -1.33
CA CYS A 16 23.80 -22.68 0.11
C CYS A 16 25.12 -23.32 0.58
N VAL A 17 25.87 -22.62 1.43
CA VAL A 17 26.80 -23.21 2.40
C VAL A 17 28.21 -23.61 1.92
N VAL A 18 29.01 -22.74 1.29
CA VAL A 18 30.49 -22.83 1.49
C VAL A 18 31.17 -21.50 1.18
N LEU A 19 31.42 -20.66 2.21
CA LEU A 19 32.53 -19.68 2.32
C LEU A 19 32.23 -18.74 3.50
N GLY A 20 32.79 -19.04 4.67
CA GLY A 20 32.69 -18.14 5.83
C GLY A 20 32.92 -18.80 7.20
N VAL A 21 33.88 -19.72 7.31
CA VAL A 21 34.36 -20.23 8.60
C VAL A 21 35.44 -19.30 9.14
N SER A 22 35.27 -18.75 10.35
CA SER A 22 36.32 -18.18 11.23
C SER A 22 35.68 -17.90 12.61
N ILE A 23 35.63 -18.85 13.55
CA ILE A 23 36.62 -19.20 14.60
C ILE A 23 36.72 -18.17 15.75
N LEU A 24 36.25 -18.65 16.92
CA LEU A 24 36.63 -18.39 18.32
C LEU A 24 37.26 -17.03 18.68
N ALA A 25 36.56 -16.27 19.53
CA ALA A 25 37.18 -15.50 20.61
C ALA A 25 36.18 -15.19 21.74
N ALA A 26 36.63 -15.49 22.96
CA ALA A 26 36.25 -14.92 24.25
C ALA A 26 34.83 -15.15 24.81
N CYS A 27 34.84 -15.92 25.89
CA CYS A 27 33.88 -15.90 26.98
C CYS A 27 34.02 -14.57 27.74
N GLU A 28 32.95 -13.79 27.83
CA GLU A 28 32.74 -12.70 28.81
C GLU A 28 31.23 -12.39 28.73
N TYR A 29 30.35 -13.13 29.42
CA TYR A 29 29.97 -12.89 30.82
C TYR A 29 30.13 -11.44 31.25
N ILE A 30 29.21 -10.56 30.83
CA ILE A 30 28.96 -9.31 31.54
C ILE A 30 27.72 -9.47 32.39
N ASP A 31 28.07 -9.67 33.65
CA ASP A 31 27.37 -9.52 34.91
C ASP A 31 26.30 -8.42 34.93
N ALA A 32 25.32 -8.65 35.80
CA ALA A 32 24.19 -7.80 36.05
C ALA A 32 24.60 -6.59 36.90
N ALA A 33 24.25 -5.39 36.46
CA ALA A 33 24.09 -4.27 37.38
C ALA A 33 23.09 -3.25 36.80
N LEU A 34 21.83 -3.35 37.23
CA LEU A 34 20.87 -2.27 37.07
C LEU A 34 21.36 -1.04 37.87
N PRO A 35 21.40 0.17 37.30
CA PRO A 35 21.71 1.36 38.07
C PRO A 35 20.60 1.66 39.10
N PRO A 36 20.94 2.22 40.29
CA PRO A 36 19.99 2.46 41.36
C PRO A 36 18.89 3.46 40.97
N THR A 37 17.67 3.16 41.40
CA THR A 37 16.46 3.98 41.25
C THR A 37 16.68 5.41 41.77
N PRO A 38 16.38 6.48 40.99
CA PRO A 38 16.42 7.83 41.51
C PRO A 38 15.32 8.07 42.56
N SER A 39 15.76 8.68 43.66
CA SER A 39 15.08 9.09 44.91
C SER A 39 13.73 9.81 44.72
N PRO A 40 12.79 9.75 45.70
CA PRO A 40 11.50 10.43 45.62
C PRO A 40 11.61 11.95 45.48
N PHE A 41 10.88 12.49 44.51
CA PHE A 41 10.72 13.93 44.30
C PHE A 41 9.99 14.59 45.49
N PRO A 42 10.40 15.80 45.90
CA PRO A 42 9.69 16.56 46.92
C PRO A 42 8.32 17.03 46.40
N THR A 43 7.26 16.63 47.10
CA THR A 43 5.88 17.11 46.88
C THR A 43 5.77 18.59 47.24
N LEU A 44 5.69 19.46 46.25
CA LEU A 44 5.33 20.87 46.46
C LEU A 44 3.84 21.00 46.75
N ALA A 45 3.54 21.82 47.76
CA ALA A 45 2.20 22.04 48.29
C ALA A 45 1.26 22.73 47.29
N ARG A 46 0.12 22.08 47.06
CA ARG A 46 -1.21 22.57 46.65
C ARG A 46 -1.31 24.05 46.23
N LEU A 47 -1.37 24.29 44.91
CA LEU A 47 -2.00 25.50 44.36
C LEU A 47 -3.54 25.45 44.56
N PRO A 48 -4.22 26.59 44.73
CA PRO A 48 -5.68 26.65 44.82
C PRO A 48 -6.33 26.15 43.53
N SER A 49 -7.42 25.40 43.72
CA SER A 49 -8.25 24.79 42.68
C SER A 49 -8.69 25.85 41.67
N VAL A 50 -8.15 25.78 40.44
CA VAL A 50 -8.77 26.40 39.29
C VAL A 50 -10.11 25.70 39.09
N THR A 51 -11.19 26.47 39.07
CA THR A 51 -12.55 26.03 38.79
C THR A 51 -12.57 25.10 37.57
N PRO A 52 -13.26 23.95 37.58
CA PRO A 52 -13.40 23.15 36.38
C PRO A 52 -14.21 23.97 35.36
N VAL A 53 -13.52 24.53 34.37
CA VAL A 53 -14.17 24.90 33.12
C VAL A 53 -14.56 23.58 32.47
N THR A 54 -15.87 23.32 32.40
CA THR A 54 -16.43 22.24 31.59
C THR A 54 -15.77 22.29 30.21
N PRO A 55 -15.06 21.24 29.75
CA PRO A 55 -14.61 21.22 28.37
C PRO A 55 -15.88 21.21 27.53
N SER A 56 -16.17 22.34 26.88
CA SER A 56 -17.01 22.35 25.69
C SER A 56 -16.43 21.28 24.77
N PRO A 57 -17.22 20.33 24.24
CA PRO A 57 -16.72 19.40 23.25
C PRO A 57 -16.11 20.25 22.13
N ALA A 58 -14.79 20.17 21.98
CA ALA A 58 -14.13 20.71 20.83
C ALA A 58 -14.80 20.05 19.62
N PRO A 59 -15.21 20.81 18.59
CA PRO A 59 -15.64 20.19 17.35
C PRO A 59 -14.53 19.21 16.93
N PRO A 60 -14.87 17.99 16.48
CA PRO A 60 -13.88 17.06 15.96
C PRO A 60 -12.99 17.79 14.96
N PRO A 61 -11.67 17.47 14.89
CA PRO A 61 -10.77 18.15 13.98
C PRO A 61 -11.43 18.16 12.61
N THR A 62 -11.66 19.36 12.09
CA THR A 62 -12.11 19.57 10.73
C THR A 62 -11.16 18.77 9.86
N ALA A 63 -11.67 17.69 9.25
CA ALA A 63 -10.90 16.93 8.29
C ALA A 63 -10.32 17.94 7.30
N THR A 64 -8.99 18.02 7.23
CA THR A 64 -8.32 18.62 6.08
C THR A 64 -9.07 18.08 4.86
N PRO A 65 -9.67 18.92 4.01
CA PRO A 65 -10.24 18.40 2.78
C PRO A 65 -9.09 17.68 2.09
N ALA A 66 -9.15 16.36 2.02
CA ALA A 66 -8.33 15.61 1.10
C ALA A 66 -8.46 16.36 -0.24
N PRO A 67 -7.35 16.63 -0.96
CA PRO A 67 -7.45 17.31 -2.23
C PRO A 67 -8.57 16.61 -2.99
N ILE A 68 -9.53 17.40 -3.48
CA ILE A 68 -10.61 16.90 -4.33
C ILE A 68 -9.89 16.46 -5.61
N ALA A 69 -9.26 15.28 -5.57
CA ALA A 69 -8.89 14.55 -6.74
C ALA A 69 -10.22 14.39 -7.47
N LEU A 70 -10.24 14.77 -8.74
CA LEU A 70 -11.39 14.50 -9.58
C LEU A 70 -11.48 12.99 -9.71
N GLU A 71 -12.19 12.39 -8.76
CA GLU A 71 -12.36 10.95 -8.63
C GLU A 71 -13.52 10.57 -9.53
N PHE A 72 -13.17 10.10 -10.72
CA PHE A 72 -14.15 9.59 -11.67
C PHE A 72 -14.40 8.10 -11.39
N PRO A 73 -15.57 7.71 -10.89
CA PRO A 73 -15.82 6.29 -10.60
C PRO A 73 -15.94 5.49 -11.91
N GLY A 74 -15.35 4.31 -11.92
CA GLY A 74 -15.52 3.30 -12.98
C GLY A 74 -15.96 1.97 -12.39
N LEU A 75 -16.79 1.23 -13.13
CA LEU A 75 -17.24 -0.10 -12.76
C LEU A 75 -16.57 -1.16 -13.66
N VAL A 76 -16.03 -2.20 -13.06
CA VAL A 76 -15.48 -3.34 -13.79
C VAL A 76 -16.63 -4.29 -14.13
N VAL A 77 -16.89 -4.55 -15.41
CA VAL A 77 -18.02 -5.41 -15.84
C VAL A 77 -17.66 -6.88 -15.98
N VAL A 78 -16.38 -7.18 -16.20
CA VAL A 78 -15.85 -8.53 -16.37
C VAL A 78 -14.51 -8.65 -15.66
N ASN A 79 -14.14 -9.86 -15.26
CA ASN A 79 -12.83 -10.09 -14.64
C ASN A 79 -11.73 -9.68 -15.63
N ALA A 80 -10.89 -8.75 -15.22
CA ALA A 80 -9.97 -8.07 -16.11
C ALA A 80 -8.62 -7.80 -15.47
N ASN A 81 -7.61 -7.78 -16.31
CA ASN A 81 -6.24 -7.55 -15.90
C ASN A 81 -5.97 -6.05 -15.83
N VAL A 82 -5.33 -5.64 -14.75
CA VAL A 82 -4.70 -4.34 -14.59
C VAL A 82 -3.25 -4.48 -15.05
N ARG A 83 -2.83 -3.66 -16.01
CA ARG A 83 -1.50 -3.74 -16.62
C ARG A 83 -0.64 -2.54 -16.23
N ALA A 84 0.68 -2.72 -16.31
CA ALA A 84 1.65 -1.66 -16.00
C ALA A 84 1.62 -0.49 -17.02
N GLY A 85 1.11 -0.72 -18.24
CA GLY A 85 1.05 0.30 -19.29
C GLY A 85 -0.15 0.12 -20.23
N PRO A 86 -0.42 1.11 -21.10
CA PRO A 86 -1.56 1.15 -22.01
C PRO A 86 -1.36 0.29 -23.27
N SER A 87 -0.93 -0.97 -23.08
CA SER A 87 -0.87 -1.99 -24.15
C SER A 87 -0.98 -3.39 -23.53
N THR A 88 -1.39 -4.36 -24.35
CA THR A 88 -1.36 -5.78 -24.01
C THR A 88 0.05 -6.35 -23.86
N ASP A 89 1.08 -5.62 -24.29
CA ASP A 89 2.49 -6.03 -24.18
C ASP A 89 3.07 -5.80 -22.78
N PHE A 90 2.45 -4.92 -21.98
CA PHE A 90 2.88 -4.66 -20.61
C PHE A 90 2.45 -5.79 -19.67
N GLU A 91 3.25 -6.01 -18.63
CA GLU A 91 2.95 -7.01 -17.60
C GLU A 91 1.64 -6.71 -16.84
N ILE A 92 1.06 -7.76 -16.28
CA ILE A 92 -0.13 -7.69 -15.44
C ILE A 92 0.30 -7.41 -14.02
N VAL A 93 -0.14 -6.28 -13.46
CA VAL A 93 0.18 -5.86 -12.09
C VAL A 93 -0.89 -6.32 -11.09
N ASN A 94 -2.15 -6.45 -11.52
CA ASN A 94 -3.25 -6.91 -10.69
C ASN A 94 -4.39 -7.49 -11.54
N ILE A 95 -5.38 -8.11 -10.90
CA ILE A 95 -6.60 -8.62 -11.54
C ILE A 95 -7.80 -8.08 -10.77
N MET A 96 -8.69 -7.39 -11.46
CA MET A 96 -9.95 -6.88 -10.91
C MET A 96 -11.10 -7.82 -11.25
N LEU A 97 -11.97 -8.06 -10.27
CA LEU A 97 -13.17 -8.87 -10.46
C LEU A 97 -14.34 -8.01 -10.95
N ALA A 98 -15.25 -8.61 -11.70
CA ALA A 98 -16.50 -7.97 -12.10
C ALA A 98 -17.29 -7.46 -10.88
N GLY A 99 -17.92 -6.30 -11.02
CA GLY A 99 -18.64 -5.61 -9.94
C GLY A 99 -17.77 -4.72 -9.05
N SER A 100 -16.44 -4.74 -9.24
CA SER A 100 -15.53 -3.90 -8.46
C SER A 100 -15.59 -2.46 -8.95
N THR A 101 -15.58 -1.52 -8.01
CA THR A 101 -15.43 -0.09 -8.30
C THR A 101 -13.97 0.33 -8.20
N LEU A 102 -13.58 1.25 -9.07
CA LEU A 102 -12.25 1.85 -9.10
C LEU A 102 -12.35 3.32 -9.47
N LEU A 103 -11.23 4.03 -9.37
CA LEU A 103 -11.14 5.43 -9.76
C LEU A 103 -10.39 5.56 -11.08
N LEU A 104 -10.96 6.30 -12.02
CA LEU A 104 -10.38 6.62 -13.31
C LEU A 104 -9.61 7.93 -13.18
N GLN A 105 -8.33 7.93 -13.55
CA GLN A 105 -7.48 9.12 -13.52
C GLN A 105 -7.37 9.77 -14.90
N GLY A 106 -7.51 9.00 -15.97
CA GLY A 106 -7.39 9.48 -17.34
C GLY A 106 -7.55 8.36 -18.34
N ARG A 107 -7.46 8.71 -19.63
CA ARG A 107 -7.59 7.77 -20.74
C ARG A 107 -6.55 8.05 -21.83
N THR A 108 -6.21 7.07 -22.64
CA THR A 108 -5.43 7.27 -23.86
C THR A 108 -6.34 7.35 -25.08
N ALA A 109 -5.83 7.90 -26.19
CA ALA A 109 -6.52 7.85 -27.48
C ALA A 109 -6.66 6.41 -28.03
N THR A 110 -5.90 5.46 -27.49
CA THR A 110 -5.91 4.03 -27.85
C THR A 110 -6.91 3.19 -27.04
N GLY A 111 -7.74 3.82 -26.21
CA GLY A 111 -8.81 3.13 -25.46
C GLY A 111 -8.35 2.49 -24.15
N TRP A 112 -7.26 2.97 -23.56
CA TRP A 112 -6.81 2.52 -22.24
C TRP A 112 -7.16 3.55 -21.18
N TYR A 113 -7.62 3.09 -20.02
CA TYR A 113 -7.90 3.94 -18.87
C TYR A 113 -6.85 3.74 -17.80
N LYS A 114 -6.32 4.85 -17.30
CA LYS A 114 -5.50 4.83 -16.10
C LYS A 114 -6.43 4.71 -14.91
N VAL A 115 -6.27 3.65 -14.13
CA VAL A 115 -7.09 3.32 -12.97
C VAL A 115 -6.26 3.39 -11.70
N LEU A 116 -6.89 3.82 -10.61
CA LEU A 116 -6.41 3.70 -9.25
C LEU A 116 -7.29 2.70 -8.52
N LEU A 117 -6.66 1.64 -8.04
CA LEU A 117 -7.32 0.60 -7.28
C LEU A 117 -7.52 1.05 -5.82
N PRO A 118 -8.45 0.43 -5.08
CA PRO A 118 -8.68 0.73 -3.66
C PRO A 118 -7.48 0.49 -2.75
N ASP A 119 -6.52 -0.34 -3.18
CA ASP A 119 -5.26 -0.62 -2.49
C ASP A 119 -4.19 0.46 -2.74
N GLY A 120 -4.50 1.47 -3.56
CA GLY A 120 -3.58 2.52 -3.99
C GLY A 120 -2.70 2.14 -5.18
N THR A 121 -2.85 0.94 -5.74
CA THR A 121 -2.13 0.51 -6.93
C THR A 121 -2.66 1.23 -8.16
N GLU A 122 -1.77 1.82 -8.96
CA GLU A 122 -2.11 2.39 -10.25
C GLU A 122 -1.87 1.37 -11.37
N GLY A 123 -2.67 1.44 -12.42
CA GLY A 123 -2.41 0.69 -13.63
C GLY A 123 -3.36 1.04 -14.76
N TRP A 124 -3.39 0.18 -15.78
CA TRP A 124 -4.12 0.41 -17.02
C TRP A 124 -5.09 -0.72 -17.30
N MET A 125 -6.31 -0.35 -17.65
CA MET A 125 -7.37 -1.28 -18.06
C MET A 125 -7.95 -0.86 -19.40
N PHE A 126 -8.36 -1.83 -20.19
CA PHE A 126 -8.93 -1.55 -21.52
C PHE A 126 -10.38 -1.08 -21.41
N GLU A 127 -10.84 -0.25 -22.35
CA GLU A 127 -12.19 0.31 -22.30
C GLU A 127 -13.29 -0.75 -22.26
N GLN A 128 -13.13 -1.86 -22.98
CA GLN A 128 -14.16 -2.89 -23.11
C GLN A 128 -14.45 -3.65 -21.81
N VAL A 129 -13.56 -3.56 -20.82
CA VAL A 129 -13.73 -4.23 -19.53
C VAL A 129 -14.30 -3.31 -18.45
N LEU A 130 -14.50 -2.03 -18.79
CA LEU A 130 -15.02 -1.00 -17.90
C LEU A 130 -16.38 -0.51 -18.40
N ASP A 131 -17.30 -0.33 -17.48
CA ASP A 131 -18.49 0.48 -17.69
C ASP A 131 -18.22 1.88 -17.13
N VAL A 132 -18.10 2.83 -18.05
CA VAL A 132 -17.77 4.23 -17.77
C VAL A 132 -18.94 5.09 -18.25
N PRO A 133 -19.57 5.85 -17.35
CA PRO A 133 -20.63 6.79 -17.74
C PRO A 133 -20.12 7.81 -18.78
N PRO A 134 -20.94 8.22 -19.76
CA PRO A 134 -20.52 9.11 -20.83
C PRO A 134 -20.08 10.50 -20.32
N GLU A 135 -20.62 10.97 -19.20
CA GLU A 135 -20.18 12.19 -18.52
C GLU A 135 -18.74 12.05 -18.01
N THR A 136 -18.42 10.92 -17.39
CA THR A 136 -17.08 10.59 -16.91
C THR A 136 -16.11 10.51 -18.07
N PHE A 137 -16.48 9.82 -19.14
CA PHE A 137 -15.69 9.74 -20.36
C PHE A 137 -15.33 11.11 -20.93
N ALA A 138 -16.29 12.04 -20.97
CA ALA A 138 -16.08 13.38 -21.51
C ALA A 138 -15.17 14.24 -20.63
N GLN A 139 -15.13 13.99 -19.32
CA GLN A 139 -14.37 14.76 -18.34
C GLN A 139 -12.96 14.21 -18.09
N LEU A 140 -12.71 12.94 -18.43
CA LEU A 140 -11.40 12.32 -18.23
C LEU A 140 -10.32 12.95 -19.13
N PRO A 141 -9.17 13.34 -18.56
CA PRO A 141 -8.06 13.88 -19.33
C PRO A 141 -7.50 12.80 -20.27
N ILE A 142 -7.11 13.24 -21.47
CA ILE A 142 -6.38 12.39 -22.42
C ILE A 142 -4.89 12.43 -22.04
N MET A 143 -4.31 11.24 -21.82
CA MET A 143 -2.92 11.01 -21.48
C MET A 143 -2.22 10.41 -22.71
N GLU A 144 -1.15 11.05 -23.15
CA GLU A 144 -0.29 10.62 -24.28
C GLU A 144 0.94 9.86 -23.79
#